data_AF-A0A383DUC0-F1
#
_entry.id   AF-A0A383DUC0-F1
#
_cell.length_a   1.000
_cell.length_b   1.000
_cell.length_c   1.000
_cell.angle_alpha   90.00
_cell.angle_beta   90.00
_cell.angle_gamma   90.00
#
_symmetry.space_group_name_H-M   'P 1'
#
loop_
_entity.id
_entity.type
_entity.pdbx_description
1 polymer ?
#
loop_
_entity_poly.entity_id
_entity_poly.type
_entity_poly.pdbx_seq_one_letter_code
_entity_poly.pdbx_strand_id
1 'polypeptide(L)'
;MSFIRREWTSADADDWHKEDWLAIIFSTISYIALVIGTALSFLTITVGFVVLALGIVSAVIMFWIIDPKLKKISNEYEKKQKDYLRQLENIQRWEIEK
;
A
#
# COMPACT_ATOMS: atom_id res chain seq x y z
N MET A 1 13.41 -3.90 -19.12
CA MET A 1 13.17 -2.58 -18.49
C MET A 1 11.93 -2.64 -17.63
N SER A 2 12.06 -3.03 -16.35
CA SER A 2 10.94 -2.99 -15.40
C SER A 2 11.04 -1.69 -14.62
N PHE A 3 10.16 -0.73 -14.91
CA PHE A 3 10.11 0.58 -14.22
C PHE A 3 9.59 0.49 -12.78
N ILE A 4 9.17 -0.70 -12.34
CA ILE A 4 8.62 -0.96 -11.00
C ILE A 4 9.41 -2.11 -10.40
N ARG A 5 10.05 -1.89 -9.24
CA ARG A 5 10.65 -2.97 -8.46
C ARG A 5 9.54 -3.79 -7.82
N ARG A 6 9.49 -5.08 -8.13
CA ARG A 6 8.52 -6.03 -7.55
C ARG A 6 9.14 -6.91 -6.46
N GLU A 7 10.46 -7.02 -6.45
CA GLU A 7 11.20 -7.71 -5.41
C GLU A 7 11.72 -6.67 -4.42
N TRP A 8 11.15 -6.69 -3.21
CA TRP A 8 11.55 -5.86 -2.09
C TRP A 8 12.18 -6.73 -1.01
N THR A 9 13.37 -6.34 -0.58
CA THR A 9 13.99 -6.72 0.69
C THR A 9 13.36 -5.90 1.80
N SER A 10 13.16 -6.47 2.98
CA SER A 10 12.45 -5.80 4.08
C SER A 10 13.13 -4.52 4.55
N ALA A 11 14.47 -4.49 4.56
CA ALA A 11 15.24 -3.28 4.87
C ALA A 11 15.03 -2.18 3.82
N ASP A 12 15.02 -2.52 2.53
CA ASP A 12 14.80 -1.55 1.45
C ASP A 12 13.33 -1.11 1.34
N ALA A 13 12.41 -1.94 1.83
CA ALA A 13 10.99 -1.60 1.86
C ALA A 13 10.65 -0.58 2.95
N ASP A 14 11.46 -0.45 4.00
CA ASP A 14 11.27 0.58 5.03
C ASP A 14 11.69 1.97 4.51
N ASP A 15 12.66 2.00 3.58
CA ASP A 15 13.15 3.23 2.99
C ASP A 15 12.19 3.85 1.96
N TRP A 16 12.20 5.18 1.90
CA TRP A 16 11.42 5.97 0.96
C TRP A 16 11.97 5.83 -0.46
N HIS A 17 11.13 5.31 -1.36
CA HIS A 17 11.46 5.06 -2.74
C HIS A 17 10.63 5.93 -3.69
N LYS A 18 11.02 5.93 -4.97
CA LYS A 18 10.36 6.74 -6.01
C LYS A 18 8.90 6.31 -6.19
N GLU A 19 8.63 5.04 -5.96
CA GLU A 19 7.31 4.42 -5.96
C GLU A 19 6.38 5.05 -4.91
N ASP A 20 6.88 5.40 -3.72
CA ASP A 20 6.09 6.07 -2.66
C ASP A 20 5.77 7.52 -3.03
N TRP A 21 6.69 8.22 -3.70
CA TRP A 21 6.44 9.57 -4.21
C TRP A 21 5.36 9.58 -5.30
N LEU A 22 5.40 8.60 -6.21
CA LEU A 22 4.34 8.40 -7.19
C LEU A 22 3.01 8.09 -6.50
N ALA A 23 3.01 7.24 -5.47
CA ALA A 23 1.83 6.95 -4.67
C ALA A 23 1.21 8.19 -4.02
N ILE A 24 2.02 9.09 -3.47
CA ILE A 24 1.53 10.35 -2.87
C ILE A 24 0.86 11.24 -3.92
N ILE A 25 1.48 11.38 -5.11
CA ILE A 25 0.93 12.19 -6.20
C ILE A 25 -0.36 11.55 -6.73
N PHE A 26 -0.34 10.25 -7.04
CA PHE A 26 -1.51 9.54 -7.56
C PHE A 26 -2.64 9.47 -6.55
N SER A 27 -2.37 9.35 -5.24
CA SER A 27 -3.41 9.37 -4.20
C SER A 27 -4.09 10.74 -4.13
N THR A 28 -3.32 11.83 -4.16
CA THR A 28 -3.86 13.20 -4.14
C THR A 28 -4.73 13.47 -5.37
N ILE A 29 -4.22 13.15 -6.56
CA ILE A 29 -4.95 13.32 -7.82
C ILE A 29 -6.20 12.44 -7.84
N SER A 30 -6.08 11.18 -7.41
CA SER A 30 -7.20 10.26 -7.34
C SER A 30 -8.29 10.77 -6.39
N TYR A 31 -7.93 11.29 -5.23
CA TYR A 31 -8.90 11.80 -4.27
C TYR A 31 -9.70 12.98 -4.83
N ILE A 32 -9.00 13.95 -5.41
CA ILE A 32 -9.63 15.13 -6.04
C ILE A 32 -10.52 14.70 -7.22
N ALA A 33 -10.02 13.82 -8.10
CA ALA A 33 -10.76 13.34 -9.25
C ALA A 33 -11.98 12.51 -8.86
N LEU A 34 -11.90 11.69 -7.82
CA LEU A 34 -13.03 10.91 -7.32
C LEU A 34 -14.10 11.81 -6.71
N VAL A 35 -13.72 12.81 -5.90
CA VAL A 35 -14.68 13.74 -5.28
C VAL A 35 -15.38 14.59 -6.36
N ILE A 36 -14.60 15.23 -7.23
CA ILE A 36 -15.14 16.10 -8.29
C ILE A 36 -15.92 15.28 -9.31
N GLY A 37 -15.37 14.14 -9.75
CA GLY A 37 -16.01 13.24 -10.70
C GLY A 37 -17.33 12.71 -10.16
N THR A 38 -17.39 12.33 -8.89
CA THR A 38 -18.63 11.87 -8.25
C THR A 38 -19.66 12.98 -8.20
N ALA A 39 -19.28 14.17 -7.71
CA ALA A 39 -20.17 15.32 -7.64
C ALA A 39 -20.75 15.67 -9.02
N LEU A 40 -19.91 15.78 -10.06
CA LEU A 40 -20.35 16.09 -11.42
C LEU A 40 -21.22 14.97 -12.04
N SER A 41 -20.94 13.71 -11.72
CA SER A 41 -21.75 12.57 -12.16
C SER A 41 -23.16 12.60 -11.55
N PHE A 42 -23.27 12.99 -10.28
CA PHE A 42 -24.58 13.21 -9.63
C PHE A 42 -25.39 14.32 -10.31
N LEU A 43 -24.72 15.35 -10.85
CA LEU A 43 -25.37 16.40 -11.65
C LEU A 43 -25.65 15.96 -13.10
N THR A 44 -25.41 14.69 -13.46
CA THR A 44 -25.57 14.12 -14.82
C THR A 44 -24.74 14.83 -15.90
N ILE A 45 -23.67 15.52 -15.50
CA ILE A 45 -22.75 16.18 -16.42
C ILE A 45 -21.83 15.10 -17.03
N THR A 46 -21.82 14.96 -18.36
CA THR A 46 -21.06 13.92 -19.07
C THR A 46 -19.56 13.93 -18.73
N VAL A 47 -18.99 15.12 -18.54
CA VAL A 47 -17.58 15.29 -18.14
C VAL A 47 -17.30 14.67 -16.76
N GLY A 48 -18.28 14.66 -15.85
CA GLY A 48 -18.16 14.07 -14.52
C GLY A 48 -17.82 12.59 -14.57
N PHE A 49 -18.46 11.84 -15.47
CA PHE A 49 -18.20 10.40 -15.63
C PHE A 49 -16.78 10.13 -16.14
N VAL A 50 -16.25 10.98 -17.02
CA VAL A 50 -14.88 10.86 -17.52
C VAL A 50 -13.87 11.13 -16.41
N VAL A 51 -14.09 12.19 -15.62
CA VAL A 51 -13.22 12.54 -14.48
C VAL A 51 -13.27 11.44 -13.41
N LEU A 52 -14.45 10.88 -13.15
CA LEU A 52 -14.63 9.77 -12.22
C LEU A 52 -13.88 8.50 -12.69
N ALA A 53 -14.00 8.16 -13.97
CA ALA A 53 -13.28 7.01 -14.54
C ALA A 53 -11.75 7.19 -14.43
N LEU A 54 -11.23 8.39 -14.72
CA LEU A 54 -9.81 8.70 -14.56
C LEU A 54 -9.36 8.60 -13.09
N GLY A 55 -10.20 9.07 -12.15
CA GLY A 55 -9.94 8.93 -10.71
C GLY A 55 -9.86 7.47 -10.27
N ILE A 56 -10.78 6.62 -10.73
CA ILE A 56 -10.77 5.18 -10.43
C ILE A 56 -9.52 4.52 -11.01
N VAL A 57 -9.17 4.79 -12.26
CA VAL A 57 -7.96 4.23 -12.90
C VAL A 57 -6.70 4.65 -12.14
N SER A 58 -6.62 5.92 -11.74
CA SER A 58 -5.52 6.44 -10.91
C SER A 58 -5.40 5.69 -9.59
N ALA A 59 -6.52 5.44 -8.89
CA ALA A 59 -6.53 4.66 -7.65
C ALA A 59 -6.01 3.23 -7.87
N VAL A 60 -6.48 2.55 -8.92
CA VAL A 60 -6.07 1.17 -9.22
C VAL A 60 -4.58 1.08 -9.54
N ILE A 61 -4.06 2.02 -10.33
CA ILE A 61 -2.63 2.09 -10.65
C ILE A 61 -1.80 2.29 -9.38
N MET A 62 -2.24 3.19 -8.48
CA MET A 62 -1.59 3.42 -7.19
C MET A 62 -1.54 2.12 -6.36
N PHE A 63 -2.68 1.43 -6.19
CA PHE A 63 -2.72 0.16 -5.46
C PHE A 63 -1.75 -0.85 -6.06
N TRP A 64 -1.72 -0.97 -7.39
CA TRP A 64 -0.84 -1.92 -8.06
C TRP A 64 0.66 -1.63 -7.88
N ILE A 65 1.03 -0.36 -7.73
CA ILE A 65 2.43 0.05 -7.46
C ILE A 65 2.81 -0.24 -6.01
N ILE A 66 1.92 0.03 -5.05
CA ILE A 66 2.22 -0.04 -3.60
C ILE A 66 2.08 -1.47 -3.03
N ASP A 67 1.11 -2.26 -3.52
CA ASP A 67 0.80 -3.61 -3.03
C ASP A 67 2.03 -4.53 -2.86
N PRO A 68 2.97 -4.66 -3.83
CA PRO A 68 4.12 -5.56 -3.66
C PRO A 68 5.04 -5.16 -2.50
N LYS A 69 5.12 -3.85 -2.20
CA LYS A 69 5.92 -3.32 -1.10
C LYS A 69 5.25 -3.61 0.24
N LEU A 70 3.97 -3.27 0.37
CA LEU A 70 3.18 -3.52 1.60
C LEU A 70 3.13 -5.00 1.96
N LYS A 71 2.93 -5.88 0.97
CA LYS A 71 2.86 -7.33 1.21
C LYS A 71 4.17 -7.91 1.73
N LYS A 72 5.31 -7.40 1.26
CA LYS A 72 6.63 -7.82 1.74
C LYS A 72 6.89 -7.37 3.18
N ILE A 73 6.54 -6.13 3.49
CA ILE A 73 6.61 -5.58 4.85
C ILE A 73 5.71 -6.38 5.81
N SER A 74 4.46 -6.62 5.41
CA SER A 74 3.48 -7.38 6.20
C SER A 74 4.00 -8.77 6.56
N ASN A 75 4.54 -9.50 5.59
CA ASN A 75 5.08 -10.85 5.83
C ASN A 75 6.25 -10.86 6.82
N GLU A 76 7.11 -9.83 6.81
CA GLU A 76 8.20 -9.74 7.77
C GLU A 76 7.69 -9.42 9.18
N TYR A 77 6.72 -8.51 9.30
CA TYR A 77 6.07 -8.23 10.58
C TYR A 77 5.38 -9.46 11.16
N GLU A 78 4.66 -10.24 10.34
CA GLU A 78 4.07 -11.51 10.77
C GLU A 78 5.12 -12.50 11.28
N LYS A 79 6.28 -12.58 10.61
CA LYS A 79 7.38 -13.44 11.05
C LYS A 79 7.95 -12.98 12.39
N LYS A 80 8.19 -11.69 12.57
CA LYS A 80 8.65 -11.11 13.84
C LYS A 80 7.62 -11.36 14.96
N GLN A 81 6.33 -11.13 14.69
CA GLN A 81 5.25 -11.37 15.65
C GLN A 81 5.20 -12.84 16.10
N LYS A 82 5.32 -13.78 15.15
CA LYS A 82 5.37 -15.21 15.48
C LYS A 82 6.59 -15.57 16.34
N ASP A 83 7.74 -14.97 16.06
CA ASP A 83 8.95 -15.21 16.84
C ASP A 83 8.84 -14.66 18.26
N TYR A 84 8.29 -13.45 18.42
CA TYR A 84 7.98 -12.89 19.74
C TYR A 84 7.02 -13.75 20.55
N LEU A 85 5.95 -14.27 19.93
CA LEU A 85 5.03 -15.19 20.59
C LEU A 85 5.75 -16.45 21.07
N ARG A 86 6.64 -17.00 20.25
CA ARG A 86 7.42 -18.18 20.61
C ARG A 86 8.39 -17.90 21.77
N GLN A 87 9.07 -16.76 21.76
CA GLN A 87 9.93 -16.35 22.86
C GLN A 87 9.11 -16.19 24.16
N LEU A 88 7.92 -15.59 24.06
CA LEU A 88 7.03 -15.39 25.20
C LEU A 88 6.51 -16.73 25.77
N GLU A 89 6.16 -17.68 24.91
CA GLU A 89 5.82 -19.05 25.32
C GLU A 89 6.98 -19.74 26.05
N ASN A 90 8.21 -19.61 25.55
CA ASN A 90 9.40 -20.20 26.18
C ASN A 90 9.67 -19.57 27.57
N ILE A 91 9.51 -18.23 27.69
CA ILE A 91 9.60 -17.52 28.98
C ILE A 91 8.53 -18.04 29.94
N GLN A 92 7.27 -18.12 29.49
CA GLN A 92 6.15 -18.59 30.32
C GLN A 92 6.30 -20.04 30.77
N ARG A 93 6.92 -20.88 29.93
CA ARG A 93 7.25 -22.28 30.26
C ARG A 93 8.50 -22.43 31.12
N TRP A 94 9.19 -21.33 31.46
CA TRP A 94 10.46 -21.31 32.18
C TRP A 94 11.57 -22.11 31.47
N GLU A 95 11.48 -22.30 30.15
CA GLU A 95 12.48 -23.02 29.36
C GLU A 95 13.79 -22.22 29.18
N ILE A 96 13.78 -20.92 29.52
CA ILE A 96 14.92 -20.00 29.39
C ILE A 96 15.76 -19.92 30.68
N GLU A 97 15.28 -20.45 31.82
CA GLU A 97 16.03 -20.47 33.10
C GLU A 97 16.74 -21.82 33.39
N LYS A 98 17.50 -22.34 32.41
CA LYS A 98 18.49 -23.42 32.66
C LYS A 98 19.84 -23.05 32.09
#